data_AF-A0A822ZB73-F1
#
_entry.id   AF-A0A822ZB73-F1
#
_cell.length_a   1.000
_cell.length_b   1.000
_cell.length_c   1.000
_cell.angle_alpha   90.00
_cell.angle_beta   90.00
_cell.angle_gamma   90.00
#
_symmetry.space_group_name_H-M   'P 1'
#
loop_
_entity.id
_entity.type
_entity.pdbx_description
1 polymer ?
#
loop_
_entity_poly.entity_id
_entity_poly.type
_entity_poly.pdbx_seq_one_letter_code
_entity_poly.pdbx_strand_id
1 'polypeptide(L)'
;MGGKKQKKFLTVAPFECAWRKELRFRVAGRGCVAFEAFAHNDVTVVFREHVGSQHYHYKTDNSPNYTVVLGSHRNRRLKIEVDGKTVVDVAGVGLCCSSAFRSYWISIYDGLISIGKGPFPFQNPVFQWLDSNPNCKVQYVGLSSWDKHVGYRNVNVLPLTQNHISLWKQLDYDEGEGEEDNQEELEDGYGGYEEWGLENFLESWDLSDMFFVVGMEEKAVPAHKVILETSGNFHFSLSDEGVIHLPGVPYPILHALLQYIYTGQTQVLESQLASLRDLSLQFEVISLFKQCEEMIERFKLNKKLFDSGKKVEISHPSSRPQHCTVFPSELPINVQKLKQVFSTGKYSDVDIYIDRHGLVACSHKLILSLWSTPFMKMFTNGMSESSSSEICLKDVLPEAFTAMLQFMYSGEVDVNDAMDKCSLLLQLLLLADQFGVMPLHQECCKILLECLSEGWSSTGRSPYESFLYNSQV
;
A
#
# COMPACT_ATOMS: atom_id res chain seq x y z
N MET A 1 11.88 -17.98 -47.34
CA MET A 1 11.17 -16.71 -47.12
C MET A 1 10.34 -16.84 -45.85
N GLY A 2 10.92 -16.52 -44.68
CA GLY A 2 10.22 -16.57 -43.40
C GLY A 2 9.49 -15.26 -43.16
N GLY A 3 8.15 -15.29 -43.17
CA GLY A 3 7.33 -14.12 -42.90
C GLY A 3 7.58 -13.60 -41.49
N LYS A 4 8.03 -12.35 -41.38
CA LYS A 4 7.97 -11.59 -40.13
C LYS A 4 6.52 -11.59 -39.65
N LYS A 5 6.21 -12.30 -38.56
CA LYS A 5 4.96 -12.07 -37.82
C LYS A 5 5.02 -10.63 -37.29
N GLN A 6 4.48 -9.68 -38.03
CA GLN A 6 4.17 -8.35 -37.51
C GLN A 6 3.31 -8.54 -36.26
N LYS A 7 3.75 -8.01 -35.11
CA LYS A 7 2.87 -7.86 -33.95
C LYS A 7 1.67 -7.03 -34.41
N LYS A 8 0.51 -7.67 -34.64
CA LYS A 8 -0.74 -7.00 -35.05
C LYS A 8 -1.15 -6.04 -33.95
N PHE A 9 -0.96 -4.74 -34.17
CA PHE A 9 -1.61 -3.70 -33.36
C PHE A 9 -2.96 -3.36 -34.02
N LEU A 10 -3.95 -3.02 -33.20
CA LEU A 10 -5.27 -2.63 -33.63
C LEU A 10 -5.29 -1.13 -33.93
N THR A 11 -5.56 -0.75 -35.16
CA THR A 11 -5.82 0.66 -35.50
C THR A 11 -7.32 0.90 -35.48
N VAL A 12 -7.77 1.83 -34.65
CA VAL A 12 -9.17 2.27 -34.56
C VAL A 12 -9.30 3.57 -35.37
N ALA A 13 -10.26 3.63 -36.30
CA ALA A 13 -10.48 4.79 -37.14
C ALA A 13 -11.17 5.93 -36.37
N PRO A 14 -11.07 7.18 -36.85
CA PRO A 14 -11.78 8.31 -36.25
C PRO A 14 -13.26 8.02 -36.09
N PHE A 15 -13.79 8.40 -34.93
CA PHE A 15 -15.18 8.20 -34.53
C PHE A 15 -15.64 6.72 -34.50
N GLU A 16 -14.72 5.77 -34.41
CA GLU A 16 -15.06 4.35 -34.20
C GLU A 16 -14.68 3.87 -32.80
N CYS A 17 -15.38 2.85 -32.33
CA CYS A 17 -15.08 2.12 -31.11
C CYS A 17 -14.98 0.62 -31.42
N ALA A 18 -13.79 0.05 -31.22
CA ALA A 18 -13.54 -1.36 -31.41
C ALA A 18 -13.84 -2.13 -30.12
N TRP A 19 -14.77 -3.07 -30.23
CA TRP A 19 -15.17 -3.98 -29.16
C TRP A 19 -14.61 -5.38 -29.39
N ARG A 20 -14.10 -6.01 -28.33
CA ARG A 20 -13.69 -7.42 -28.35
C ARG A 20 -14.32 -8.12 -27.16
N LYS A 21 -14.97 -9.26 -27.39
CA LYS A 21 -15.70 -10.00 -26.34
C LYS A 21 -14.79 -10.49 -25.23
N GLU A 22 -13.53 -10.78 -25.56
CA GLU A 22 -12.46 -11.16 -24.63
C GLU A 22 -12.01 -10.01 -23.71
N LEU A 23 -12.25 -8.74 -24.05
CA LEU A 23 -11.92 -7.60 -23.19
C LEU A 23 -13.07 -7.33 -22.21
N ARG A 24 -13.26 -8.25 -21.26
CA ARG A 24 -14.32 -8.19 -20.26
C ARG A 24 -13.78 -8.39 -18.85
N PHE A 25 -14.29 -7.62 -17.90
CA PHE A 25 -14.09 -7.83 -16.48
C PHE A 25 -14.75 -9.15 -16.06
N ARG A 26 -14.07 -9.89 -15.18
CA ARG A 26 -14.63 -11.13 -14.62
C ARG A 26 -15.84 -10.83 -13.74
N VAL A 27 -15.79 -9.73 -13.01
CA VAL A 27 -16.86 -9.24 -12.14
C VAL A 27 -17.30 -7.86 -12.68
N ALA A 28 -18.60 -7.67 -12.88
CA ALA A 28 -19.12 -6.38 -13.32
C ALA A 28 -18.78 -5.29 -12.29
N GLY A 29 -18.49 -4.08 -12.76
CA GLY A 29 -18.05 -2.94 -11.96
C GLY A 29 -16.60 -3.03 -11.46
N ARG A 30 -15.91 -4.17 -11.67
CA ARG A 30 -14.61 -4.46 -11.04
C ARG A 30 -13.61 -5.07 -12.02
N GLY A 31 -12.69 -4.26 -12.50
CA GLY A 31 -11.55 -4.77 -13.24
C GLY A 31 -10.55 -3.71 -13.65
N CYS A 32 -9.43 -4.16 -14.20
CA CYS A 32 -8.40 -3.28 -14.73
C CYS A 32 -8.06 -3.66 -16.17
N VAL A 33 -7.89 -2.65 -17.02
CA VAL A 33 -7.34 -2.81 -18.36
C VAL A 33 -5.96 -2.16 -18.43
N ALA A 34 -4.96 -2.94 -18.83
CA ALA A 34 -3.62 -2.46 -19.18
C ALA A 34 -3.48 -2.48 -20.70
N PHE A 35 -2.92 -1.43 -21.30
CA PHE A 35 -2.77 -1.35 -22.75
C PHE A 35 -1.62 -0.44 -23.15
N GLU A 36 -1.11 -0.68 -24.36
CA GLU A 36 -0.22 0.26 -25.03
C GLU A 36 -0.98 1.01 -26.12
N ALA A 37 -0.91 2.34 -26.10
CA ALA A 37 -1.54 3.18 -27.10
C ALA A 37 -0.52 4.07 -27.81
N PHE A 38 -0.77 4.28 -29.10
CA PHE A 38 -0.09 5.25 -29.95
C PHE A 38 -1.16 6.11 -30.65
N ALA A 39 -1.12 7.41 -30.41
CA ALA A 39 -2.04 8.36 -31.02
C ALA A 39 -1.32 9.68 -31.28
N HIS A 40 -1.76 10.38 -32.31
CA HIS A 40 -1.34 11.77 -32.54
C HIS A 40 -2.09 12.75 -31.61
N ASN A 41 -3.30 12.35 -31.19
CA ASN A 41 -4.22 13.09 -30.32
C ASN A 41 -4.72 12.16 -29.19
N ASP A 42 -5.91 12.44 -28.67
CA ASP A 42 -6.64 11.77 -27.62
C ASP A 42 -6.70 10.23 -27.79
N VAL A 43 -6.40 9.52 -26.70
CA VAL A 43 -6.66 8.09 -26.55
C VAL A 43 -7.92 7.92 -25.73
N THR A 44 -8.88 7.14 -26.25
CA THR A 44 -10.21 7.02 -25.65
C THR A 44 -10.53 5.57 -25.32
N VAL A 45 -10.85 5.29 -24.06
CA VAL A 45 -11.28 3.98 -23.60
C VAL A 45 -12.69 4.10 -23.02
N VAL A 46 -13.58 3.21 -23.44
CA VAL A 46 -15.00 3.22 -23.10
C VAL A 46 -15.33 1.97 -22.31
N PHE A 47 -16.14 2.07 -21.27
CA PHE A 47 -16.55 0.96 -20.42
C PHE A 47 -18.07 0.87 -20.32
N ARG A 48 -18.63 -0.33 -20.55
CA ARG A 48 -20.09 -0.56 -20.67
C ARG A 48 -20.54 -1.91 -20.13
N GLU A 49 -21.83 -2.05 -19.87
CA GLU A 49 -22.46 -3.33 -19.49
C GLU A 49 -22.45 -4.36 -20.62
N HIS A 50 -22.62 -3.92 -21.87
CA HIS A 50 -22.63 -4.78 -23.05
C HIS A 50 -21.72 -4.24 -24.15
N VAL A 51 -21.24 -5.14 -25.02
CA VAL A 51 -20.45 -4.75 -26.19
C VAL A 51 -21.28 -3.89 -27.16
N GLY A 52 -20.70 -2.80 -27.65
CA GLY A 52 -21.27 -2.01 -28.74
C GLY A 52 -21.01 -2.62 -30.12
N SER A 53 -21.54 -1.99 -31.16
CA SER A 53 -21.26 -2.38 -32.56
C SER A 53 -19.86 -1.92 -33.00
N GLN A 54 -19.25 -2.60 -33.99
CA GLN A 54 -17.83 -2.39 -34.35
C GLN A 54 -17.54 -1.10 -35.15
N HIS A 55 -18.55 -0.52 -35.80
CA HIS A 55 -18.47 0.75 -36.56
C HIS A 55 -19.18 1.90 -35.85
N TYR A 56 -19.17 1.85 -34.53
CA TYR A 56 -20.05 2.63 -33.69
C TYR A 56 -19.28 3.65 -32.86
N HIS A 57 -19.79 4.87 -32.79
CA HIS A 57 -19.23 5.88 -31.91
C HIS A 57 -19.96 5.90 -30.58
N TYR A 58 -19.23 5.84 -29.46
CA TYR A 58 -19.82 5.73 -28.13
C TYR A 58 -20.77 6.89 -27.77
N LYS A 59 -20.58 8.10 -28.32
CA LYS A 59 -21.51 9.25 -28.11
C LYS A 59 -22.85 9.16 -28.84
N THR A 60 -23.03 8.20 -29.74
CA THR A 60 -24.32 7.97 -30.41
C THR A 60 -25.23 7.03 -29.60
N ASP A 61 -24.80 6.63 -28.40
CA ASP A 61 -25.53 5.73 -27.51
C ASP A 61 -26.01 6.45 -26.27
N ASN A 62 -27.22 6.09 -25.85
CA ASN A 62 -27.72 6.44 -24.53
C ASN A 62 -27.47 5.31 -23.52
N SER A 63 -26.79 4.23 -23.90
CA SER A 63 -26.40 3.16 -22.97
C SER A 63 -25.48 3.71 -21.87
N PRO A 64 -25.72 3.34 -20.60
CA PRO A 64 -24.86 3.74 -19.50
C PRO A 64 -23.39 3.38 -19.73
N ASN A 65 -22.49 4.36 -19.63
CA ASN A 65 -21.08 4.17 -19.91
C ASN A 65 -20.15 5.15 -19.18
N TYR A 66 -18.95 4.65 -18.89
CA TYR A 66 -17.79 5.49 -18.58
C TYR A 66 -16.92 5.66 -19.80
N THR A 67 -16.50 6.89 -20.09
CA THR A 67 -15.52 7.19 -21.13
C THR A 67 -14.34 7.92 -20.51
N VAL A 68 -13.14 7.36 -20.67
CA VAL A 68 -11.89 7.98 -20.24
C VAL A 68 -11.13 8.47 -21.48
N VAL A 69 -10.82 9.75 -21.51
CA VAL A 69 -10.11 10.42 -22.61
C VAL A 69 -8.76 10.93 -22.12
N LEU A 70 -7.69 10.23 -22.50
CA LEU A 70 -6.31 10.59 -22.20
C LEU A 70 -5.78 11.53 -23.26
N GLY A 71 -5.46 12.77 -22.90
CA GLY A 71 -4.87 13.75 -23.81
C GLY A 71 -5.87 14.66 -24.52
N SER A 72 -7.04 14.93 -23.96
CA SER A 72 -7.96 15.93 -24.51
C SER A 72 -7.33 17.33 -24.64
N HIS A 73 -7.90 18.16 -25.52
CA HIS A 73 -7.41 19.50 -25.85
C HIS A 73 -5.94 19.51 -26.30
N ARG A 74 -5.62 18.75 -27.35
CA ARG A 74 -4.26 18.64 -27.92
C ARG A 74 -3.24 18.07 -26.92
N ASN A 75 -3.59 16.97 -26.27
CA ASN A 75 -2.74 16.21 -25.35
C ASN A 75 -2.39 16.96 -24.06
N ARG A 76 -3.30 17.82 -23.56
CA ARG A 76 -3.05 18.66 -22.38
C ARG A 76 -3.94 18.32 -21.18
N ARG A 77 -4.99 17.55 -21.40
CA ARG A 77 -6.04 17.32 -20.41
C ARG A 77 -6.44 15.85 -20.32
N LEU A 78 -6.97 15.47 -19.18
CA LEU A 78 -7.64 14.20 -18.95
C LEU A 78 -9.11 14.51 -18.76
N LYS A 79 -9.97 13.75 -19.43
CA LYS A 79 -11.41 13.82 -19.23
C LYS A 79 -12.00 12.46 -18.87
N ILE A 80 -13.00 12.50 -18.00
CA ILE A 80 -13.89 11.38 -17.73
C ILE A 80 -15.31 11.87 -18.03
N GLU A 81 -16.03 11.12 -18.85
CA GLU A 81 -17.44 11.34 -19.16
C GLU A 81 -18.27 10.18 -18.60
N VAL A 82 -19.40 10.50 -17.98
CA VAL A 82 -20.45 9.54 -17.58
C VAL A 82 -21.65 9.81 -18.47
N ASP A 83 -22.07 8.82 -19.25
CA ASP A 83 -23.22 8.92 -20.15
C ASP A 83 -23.12 10.13 -21.10
N GLY A 84 -21.90 10.41 -21.57
CA GLY A 84 -21.58 11.54 -22.45
C GLY A 84 -21.50 12.91 -21.77
N LYS A 85 -21.74 13.00 -20.45
CA LYS A 85 -21.54 14.23 -19.66
C LYS A 85 -20.16 14.24 -19.04
N THR A 86 -19.39 15.31 -19.28
CA THR A 86 -18.07 15.49 -18.67
C THR A 86 -18.20 15.71 -17.17
N VAL A 87 -17.63 14.80 -16.38
CA VAL A 87 -17.58 14.88 -14.90
C VAL A 87 -16.18 15.23 -14.38
N VAL A 88 -15.15 14.91 -15.16
CA VAL A 88 -13.76 15.28 -14.88
C VAL A 88 -13.19 15.97 -16.10
N ASP A 89 -12.55 17.12 -15.87
CA ASP A 89 -11.75 17.81 -16.88
C ASP A 89 -10.56 18.51 -16.22
N VAL A 90 -9.39 17.87 -16.21
CA VAL A 90 -8.20 18.36 -15.49
C VAL A 90 -7.03 18.65 -16.44
N ALA A 91 -6.33 19.76 -16.21
CA ALA A 91 -5.15 20.16 -16.98
C ALA A 91 -3.86 19.57 -16.41
N GLY A 92 -2.84 19.36 -17.25
CA GLY A 92 -1.52 18.90 -16.81
C GLY A 92 -1.44 17.38 -16.59
N VAL A 93 -2.58 16.71 -16.60
CA VAL A 93 -2.76 15.26 -16.54
C VAL A 93 -3.19 14.84 -17.95
N GLY A 94 -2.26 14.58 -18.86
CA GLY A 94 -2.59 14.48 -20.29
C GLY A 94 -1.51 13.78 -21.09
N LEU A 95 -1.39 12.47 -20.88
CA LEU A 95 -0.34 11.64 -21.45
C LEU A 95 -0.78 11.03 -22.79
N CYS A 96 -0.54 11.71 -23.91
CA CYS A 96 -0.40 11.08 -25.23
C CYS A 96 0.24 12.04 -26.23
N CYS A 97 1.52 12.37 -26.05
CA CYS A 97 2.32 13.04 -27.09
C CYS A 97 3.59 12.22 -27.29
N SER A 98 3.55 11.25 -28.19
CA SER A 98 4.73 10.45 -28.49
C SER A 98 4.64 9.89 -29.90
N SER A 99 5.73 9.96 -30.66
CA SER A 99 5.95 9.23 -31.93
C SER A 99 6.05 7.71 -31.76
N ALA A 100 5.67 7.19 -30.59
CA ALA A 100 5.85 5.81 -30.15
C ALA A 100 4.74 5.38 -29.18
N PHE A 101 4.49 4.07 -29.10
CA PHE A 101 3.56 3.49 -28.13
C PHE A 101 3.96 3.79 -26.68
N ARG A 102 2.96 4.09 -25.85
CA ARG A 102 3.10 4.30 -24.41
C ARG A 102 2.13 3.39 -23.67
N SER A 103 2.55 2.90 -22.50
CA SER A 103 1.76 1.99 -21.68
C SER A 103 0.91 2.76 -20.67
N TYR A 104 -0.33 2.34 -20.53
CA TYR A 104 -1.34 2.91 -19.65
C TYR A 104 -2.12 1.79 -18.98
N TRP A 105 -2.73 2.12 -17.86
CA TRP A 105 -3.73 1.27 -17.24
C TRP A 105 -4.87 2.11 -16.68
N ILE A 106 -6.07 1.52 -16.71
CA ILE A 106 -7.29 2.10 -16.16
C ILE A 106 -7.96 1.01 -15.33
N SER A 107 -8.27 1.28 -14.06
CA SER A 107 -9.06 0.39 -13.22
C SER A 107 -10.38 1.02 -12.86
N ILE A 108 -11.44 0.21 -12.85
CA ILE A 108 -12.76 0.56 -12.34
C ILE A 108 -13.05 -0.39 -11.19
N TYR A 109 -13.42 0.18 -10.05
CA TYR A 109 -13.86 -0.58 -8.89
C TYR A 109 -15.04 0.10 -8.22
N ASP A 110 -16.24 -0.42 -8.43
CA ASP A 110 -17.48 0.06 -7.80
C ASP A 110 -17.65 1.60 -7.89
N GLY A 111 -17.25 2.21 -9.01
CA GLY A 111 -17.30 3.66 -9.23
C GLY A 111 -15.97 4.39 -9.11
N LEU A 112 -14.96 3.81 -8.47
CA LEU A 112 -13.61 4.39 -8.41
C LEU A 112 -12.87 4.11 -9.71
N ILE A 113 -12.62 5.15 -10.49
CA ILE A 113 -11.84 5.10 -11.72
C ILE A 113 -10.43 5.62 -11.44
N SER A 114 -9.44 4.73 -11.52
CA SER A 114 -8.01 5.08 -11.38
C SER A 114 -7.28 4.92 -12.70
N ILE A 115 -6.36 5.83 -12.98
CA ILE A 115 -5.62 5.92 -14.23
C ILE A 115 -4.14 6.06 -13.91
N GLY A 116 -3.30 5.23 -14.52
CA GLY A 116 -1.86 5.34 -14.36
C GLY A 116 -1.06 5.07 -15.62
N LYS A 117 0.26 5.25 -15.49
CA LYS A 117 1.22 5.16 -16.59
C LYS A 117 2.23 4.05 -16.34
N GLY A 118 2.50 3.27 -17.37
CA GLY A 118 3.48 2.20 -17.33
C GLY A 118 2.87 0.85 -17.73
N PRO A 119 3.72 -0.16 -17.95
CA PRO A 119 3.28 -1.48 -18.38
C PRO A 119 2.61 -2.28 -17.26
N PHE A 120 2.78 -1.85 -16.00
CA PHE A 120 2.29 -2.54 -14.81
C PHE A 120 1.15 -1.75 -14.18
N PRO A 121 -0.06 -2.34 -14.10
CA PRO A 121 -1.19 -1.74 -13.42
C PRO A 121 -0.93 -1.42 -11.96
N PHE A 122 -1.63 -0.40 -11.44
CA PHE A 122 -1.54 0.10 -10.06
C PHE A 122 -0.20 0.76 -9.70
N GLN A 123 0.78 0.79 -10.61
CA GLN A 123 2.02 1.56 -10.45
C GLN A 123 1.92 2.92 -11.15
N ASN A 124 2.56 3.94 -10.55
CA ASN A 124 2.54 5.34 -11.04
C ASN A 124 1.11 5.83 -11.36
N PRO A 125 0.20 5.86 -10.36
CA PRO A 125 -1.11 6.45 -10.55
C PRO A 125 -0.94 7.93 -10.91
N VAL A 126 -1.69 8.37 -11.90
CA VAL A 126 -1.64 9.76 -12.40
C VAL A 126 -2.92 10.48 -12.02
N PHE A 127 -4.04 9.77 -11.91
CA PHE A 127 -5.32 10.37 -11.54
C PHE A 127 -6.31 9.35 -10.98
N GLN A 128 -7.19 9.79 -10.08
CA GLN A 128 -8.30 9.01 -9.54
C GLN A 128 -9.56 9.85 -9.43
N TRP A 129 -10.72 9.24 -9.63
CA TRP A 129 -12.02 9.86 -9.47
C TRP A 129 -13.06 8.84 -9.03
N LEU A 130 -13.90 9.22 -8.07
CA LEU A 130 -14.98 8.41 -7.55
C LEU A 130 -16.34 8.93 -8.05
N ASP A 131 -17.11 8.05 -8.67
CA ASP A 131 -18.49 8.34 -9.06
C ASP A 131 -19.43 8.29 -7.84
N SER A 132 -20.21 9.36 -7.63
CA SER A 132 -21.23 9.39 -6.57
C SER A 132 -22.44 8.50 -6.86
N ASN A 133 -22.62 8.05 -8.11
CA ASN A 133 -23.68 7.12 -8.49
C ASN A 133 -23.14 6.04 -9.46
N PRO A 134 -22.43 5.02 -8.93
CA PRO A 134 -21.61 4.14 -9.74
C PRO A 134 -22.42 3.21 -10.64
N ASN A 135 -21.97 3.06 -11.88
CA ASN A 135 -22.46 2.04 -12.79
C ASN A 135 -21.76 0.70 -12.51
N CYS A 136 -22.29 -0.06 -11.56
CA CYS A 136 -21.75 -1.36 -11.15
C CYS A 136 -21.95 -2.48 -12.18
N LYS A 137 -22.64 -2.22 -13.30
CA LYS A 137 -22.88 -3.21 -14.36
C LYS A 137 -21.82 -3.20 -15.45
N VAL A 138 -20.92 -2.22 -15.43
CA VAL A 138 -19.85 -2.07 -16.42
C VAL A 138 -18.95 -3.30 -16.46
N GLN A 139 -18.80 -3.92 -17.62
CA GLN A 139 -18.04 -5.16 -17.75
C GLN A 139 -17.10 -5.15 -18.97
N TYR A 140 -17.49 -4.55 -20.09
CA TYR A 140 -16.74 -4.59 -21.34
C TYR A 140 -15.92 -3.34 -21.56
N VAL A 141 -14.74 -3.53 -22.16
CA VAL A 141 -13.82 -2.46 -22.53
C VAL A 141 -13.83 -2.26 -24.04
N GLY A 142 -14.19 -1.06 -24.47
CA GLY A 142 -14.15 -0.57 -25.84
C GLY A 142 -12.93 0.32 -26.06
N LEU A 143 -12.22 0.11 -27.17
CA LEU A 143 -11.06 0.90 -27.56
C LEU A 143 -11.50 1.88 -28.65
N SER A 144 -11.49 3.17 -28.36
CA SER A 144 -12.10 4.18 -29.22
C SER A 144 -11.09 5.20 -29.73
N SER A 145 -11.50 5.92 -30.77
CA SER A 145 -10.82 7.10 -31.29
C SER A 145 -11.82 8.24 -31.45
N TRP A 146 -11.38 9.47 -31.17
CA TRP A 146 -12.16 10.69 -31.43
C TRP A 146 -11.96 11.18 -32.87
N ASP A 147 -10.94 12.01 -33.14
CA ASP A 147 -10.76 12.70 -34.43
C ASP A 147 -9.55 12.21 -35.26
N LYS A 148 -8.73 11.32 -34.70
CA LYS A 148 -7.52 10.76 -35.34
C LYS A 148 -7.36 9.29 -35.00
N HIS A 149 -6.80 8.52 -35.93
CA HIS A 149 -6.49 7.10 -35.72
C HIS A 149 -5.67 6.87 -34.44
N VAL A 150 -6.09 5.86 -33.68
CA VAL A 150 -5.38 5.39 -32.48
C VAL A 150 -4.95 3.94 -32.68
N GLY A 151 -3.68 3.65 -32.45
CA GLY A 151 -3.15 2.30 -32.42
C GLY A 151 -3.15 1.76 -30.99
N TYR A 152 -3.75 0.59 -30.76
CA TYR A 152 -3.72 -0.15 -29.49
C TYR A 152 -2.98 -1.48 -29.64
N ARG A 153 -2.19 -1.87 -28.65
CA ARG A 153 -1.57 -3.21 -28.56
C ARG A 153 -1.41 -3.65 -27.10
N ASN A 154 -1.09 -4.92 -26.89
CA ASN A 154 -0.89 -5.51 -25.55
C ASN A 154 -2.03 -5.17 -24.58
N VAL A 155 -3.28 -5.22 -25.07
CA VAL A 155 -4.47 -4.90 -24.29
C VAL A 155 -4.85 -6.12 -23.47
N ASN A 156 -4.71 -6.02 -22.16
CA ASN A 156 -4.96 -7.08 -21.21
C ASN A 156 -5.97 -6.62 -20.17
N VAL A 157 -7.00 -7.44 -19.94
CA VAL A 157 -7.94 -7.23 -18.84
C VAL A 157 -7.53 -8.13 -17.68
N LEU A 158 -7.22 -7.53 -16.54
CA LEU A 158 -6.77 -8.22 -15.35
C LEU A 158 -7.90 -8.35 -14.33
N PRO A 159 -8.03 -9.49 -13.65
CA PRO A 159 -8.88 -9.61 -12.48
C PRO A 159 -8.29 -8.78 -11.33
N LEU A 160 -9.14 -8.00 -10.66
CA LEU A 160 -8.82 -7.46 -9.34
C LEU A 160 -9.08 -8.59 -8.33
N THR A 161 -8.04 -9.23 -7.80
CA THR A 161 -8.20 -10.16 -6.67
C THR A 161 -8.51 -9.36 -5.39
N GLN A 162 -9.33 -9.92 -4.50
CA GLN A 162 -9.76 -9.32 -3.22
C GLN A 162 -8.60 -8.78 -2.37
N ASN A 163 -7.38 -9.32 -2.55
CA ASN A 163 -6.17 -8.88 -1.85
C ASN A 163 -5.71 -7.45 -2.21
N HIS A 164 -6.22 -6.84 -3.29
CA HIS A 164 -5.91 -5.46 -3.62
C HIS A 164 -6.80 -4.42 -2.94
N ILE A 165 -7.88 -4.85 -2.27
CA ILE A 165 -9.00 -3.97 -1.86
C ILE A 165 -9.27 -4.02 -0.37
N SER A 166 -8.81 -5.06 0.33
CA SER A 166 -8.72 -5.04 1.80
C SER A 166 -7.82 -3.91 2.33
N LEU A 167 -7.00 -3.29 1.48
CA LEU A 167 -6.13 -2.15 1.80
C LEU A 167 -6.88 -0.81 1.97
N TRP A 168 -8.22 -0.74 1.81
CA TRP A 168 -8.90 0.55 1.63
C TRP A 168 -10.29 0.70 2.25
N LYS A 169 -10.67 -0.21 3.15
CA LYS A 169 -12.08 -0.34 3.59
C LYS A 169 -12.37 0.04 5.03
N GLN A 170 -11.59 0.90 5.66
CA GLN A 170 -12.08 1.69 6.80
C GLN A 170 -11.98 3.18 6.48
N LEU A 171 -12.85 3.97 7.12
CA LEU A 171 -13.49 5.23 6.72
C LEU A 171 -14.70 5.04 5.77
N ASP A 172 -15.97 5.12 6.17
CA ASP A 172 -16.64 5.40 7.46
C ASP A 172 -18.14 5.01 7.33
N TYR A 173 -18.71 4.42 8.40
CA TYR A 173 -20.08 4.50 8.97
C TYR A 173 -21.31 4.73 8.04
N ASP A 174 -22.49 4.11 8.16
CA ASP A 174 -23.17 3.46 9.29
C ASP A 174 -24.39 2.62 8.81
N GLU A 175 -24.80 1.70 9.69
CA GLU A 175 -25.98 0.85 9.87
C GLU A 175 -27.17 0.76 8.88
N GLY A 176 -27.68 -0.48 8.76
CA GLY A 176 -29.04 -0.80 8.30
C GLY A 176 -29.34 -2.31 8.28
N GLU A 177 -30.12 -2.76 9.25
CA GLU A 177 -30.47 -4.13 9.68
C GLU A 177 -31.18 -5.07 8.66
N GLY A 178 -31.10 -6.38 8.95
CA GLY A 178 -32.11 -7.44 8.66
C GLY A 178 -31.99 -8.15 7.31
N GLU A 179 -32.13 -9.47 7.13
CA GLU A 179 -32.61 -10.59 7.96
C GLU A 179 -31.99 -11.90 7.42
N GLU A 180 -32.05 -12.93 8.27
CA GLU A 180 -31.54 -14.29 8.16
C GLU A 180 -32.09 -15.10 6.97
N ASP A 181 -31.29 -16.01 6.40
CA ASP A 181 -31.71 -17.42 6.28
C ASP A 181 -30.56 -18.38 5.89
N ASN A 182 -30.19 -19.20 6.88
CA ASN A 182 -29.67 -20.57 6.91
C ASN A 182 -29.18 -21.26 5.61
N GLN A 183 -27.87 -21.51 5.54
CA GLN A 183 -27.33 -22.81 5.07
C GLN A 183 -25.95 -23.13 5.67
N GLU A 184 -25.83 -24.40 6.07
CA GLU A 184 -24.87 -25.00 7.00
C GLU A 184 -23.36 -24.79 6.70
N GLU A 185 -22.63 -24.73 7.80
CA GLU A 185 -21.26 -24.25 7.99
C GLU A 185 -20.19 -25.22 7.45
N LEU A 186 -19.39 -24.71 6.52
CA LEU A 186 -17.97 -25.02 6.44
C LEU A 186 -17.25 -23.75 6.89
N GLU A 187 -16.69 -23.76 8.10
CA GLU A 187 -15.88 -22.66 8.66
C GLU A 187 -14.57 -22.51 7.88
N ASP A 188 -14.64 -21.93 6.68
CA ASP A 188 -13.51 -21.21 6.09
C ASP A 188 -13.49 -19.81 6.73
N GLY A 189 -12.79 -19.71 7.86
CA GLY A 189 -12.51 -18.47 8.58
C GLY A 189 -11.64 -17.52 7.77
N TYR A 190 -12.21 -16.91 6.73
CA TYR A 190 -11.70 -15.69 6.11
C TYR A 190 -12.47 -14.49 6.67
N GLY A 191 -12.27 -14.25 7.97
CA GLY A 191 -12.60 -12.95 8.58
C GLY A 191 -11.86 -11.85 7.83
N GLY A 192 -12.55 -10.75 7.56
CA GLY A 192 -12.00 -9.60 6.85
C GLY A 192 -10.64 -9.21 7.43
N TYR A 193 -9.67 -8.92 6.56
CA TYR A 193 -8.43 -8.29 6.97
C TYR A 193 -8.79 -6.91 7.53
N GLU A 194 -9.01 -6.86 8.83
CA GLU A 194 -9.07 -5.66 9.64
C GLU A 194 -7.81 -4.83 9.37
N GLU A 195 -7.96 -3.51 9.47
CA GLU A 195 -6.93 -2.50 9.27
C GLU A 195 -5.65 -2.90 10.03
N TRP A 196 -4.68 -3.47 9.30
CA TRP A 196 -3.49 -4.10 9.89
C TRP A 196 -2.40 -3.05 10.03
N GLY A 197 -2.23 -2.50 11.22
CA GLY A 197 -1.30 -1.41 11.47
C GLY A 197 -0.74 -1.40 12.89
N LEU A 198 0.26 -0.54 13.11
CA LEU A 198 0.85 -0.34 14.44
C LEU A 198 -0.16 0.20 15.46
N GLU A 199 -1.20 0.91 14.99
CA GLU A 199 -2.29 1.43 15.82
C GLU A 199 -3.02 0.37 16.65
N ASN A 200 -3.08 -0.88 16.19
CA ASN A 200 -3.67 -2.00 16.94
C ASN A 200 -2.89 -2.33 18.23
N PHE A 201 -1.65 -1.85 18.35
CA PHE A 201 -0.79 -2.02 19.52
C PHE A 201 -0.77 -0.79 20.43
N LEU A 202 -1.52 0.27 20.12
CA LEU A 202 -1.61 1.46 20.97
C LEU A 202 -2.29 1.10 22.30
N GLU A 203 -1.56 1.21 23.41
CA GLU A 203 -2.05 0.86 24.76
C GLU A 203 -2.57 -0.59 24.87
N SER A 204 -2.16 -1.47 23.96
CA SER A 204 -2.42 -2.90 24.05
C SER A 204 -1.40 -3.59 24.95
N TRP A 205 -1.84 -4.60 25.70
CA TRP A 205 -0.96 -5.48 26.46
C TRP A 205 -0.30 -6.55 25.59
N ASP A 206 -0.86 -6.82 24.40
CA ASP A 206 -0.32 -7.81 23.48
C ASP A 206 1.09 -7.42 23.05
N LEU A 207 2.05 -8.31 23.31
CA LEU A 207 3.48 -8.12 23.01
C LEU A 207 4.14 -6.90 23.69
N SER A 208 3.45 -6.28 24.66
CA SER A 208 4.01 -5.19 25.45
C SER A 208 5.15 -5.68 26.36
N ASP A 209 6.23 -4.92 26.41
CA ASP A 209 7.45 -5.22 27.19
C ASP A 209 7.77 -4.12 28.21
N MET A 210 6.85 -3.16 28.35
CA MET A 210 6.88 -2.08 29.33
C MET A 210 5.51 -1.42 29.52
N PHE A 211 5.38 -0.60 30.57
CA PHE A 211 4.24 0.29 30.76
C PHE A 211 4.64 1.59 31.48
N PHE A 212 3.84 2.63 31.29
CA PHE A 212 3.92 3.87 32.06
C PHE A 212 2.96 3.82 33.24
N VAL A 213 3.34 4.46 34.35
CA VAL A 213 2.44 4.73 35.49
C VAL A 213 2.17 6.23 35.53
N VAL A 214 0.94 6.63 35.22
CA VAL A 214 0.62 8.03 34.85
C VAL A 214 -0.42 8.66 35.75
N GLY A 215 -0.17 9.92 36.10
CA GLY A 215 -1.04 10.75 36.92
C GLY A 215 -1.07 10.31 38.39
N MET A 216 -1.85 11.04 39.18
CA MET A 216 -2.03 10.76 40.61
C MET A 216 -2.82 9.47 40.89
N GLU A 217 -3.51 8.96 39.86
CA GLU A 217 -4.29 7.71 39.91
C GLU A 217 -3.43 6.47 39.62
N GLU A 218 -2.13 6.65 39.36
CA GLU A 218 -1.18 5.56 39.04
C GLU A 218 -1.67 4.64 37.92
N LYS A 219 -2.30 5.21 36.89
CA LYS A 219 -2.84 4.44 35.76
C LYS A 219 -1.69 3.77 34.99
N ALA A 220 -1.75 2.45 34.86
CA ALA A 220 -0.85 1.68 34.01
C ALA A 220 -1.24 1.81 32.53
N VAL A 221 -0.28 2.14 31.67
CA VAL A 221 -0.47 2.30 30.22
C VAL A 221 0.62 1.51 29.48
N PRO A 222 0.31 0.36 28.85
CA PRO A 222 1.33 -0.49 28.23
C PRO A 222 1.89 0.12 26.94
N ALA A 223 3.13 -0.25 26.62
CA ALA A 223 3.85 0.21 25.43
C ALA A 223 4.96 -0.78 25.03
N HIS A 224 5.65 -0.46 23.93
CA HIS A 224 6.65 -1.32 23.30
C HIS A 224 7.99 -0.59 23.19
N LYS A 225 9.04 -1.08 23.85
CA LYS A 225 10.37 -0.44 23.90
C LYS A 225 10.95 -0.21 22.51
N VAL A 226 10.82 -1.19 21.61
CA VAL A 226 11.32 -1.09 20.22
C VAL A 226 10.68 0.09 19.46
N ILE A 227 9.38 0.33 19.65
CA ILE A 227 8.65 1.44 19.00
C ILE A 227 9.06 2.78 19.63
N LEU A 228 9.14 2.84 20.96
CA LEU A 228 9.49 4.06 21.66
C LEU A 228 10.95 4.49 21.40
N GLU A 229 11.90 3.57 21.44
CA GLU A 229 13.32 3.81 21.15
C GLU A 229 13.53 4.36 19.73
N THR A 230 12.74 3.88 18.78
CA THR A 230 12.83 4.32 17.38
C THR A 230 12.15 5.65 17.13
N SER A 231 11.28 6.11 18.03
CA SER A 231 10.52 7.36 17.91
C SER A 231 11.09 8.52 18.73
N GLY A 232 11.82 8.22 19.82
CA GLY A 232 12.32 9.22 20.76
C GLY A 232 13.46 8.69 21.63
N ASN A 233 13.63 9.28 22.81
CA ASN A 233 14.57 8.88 23.84
C ASN A 233 13.83 8.70 25.17
N PHE A 234 13.54 7.45 25.51
CA PHE A 234 12.77 7.08 26.71
C PHE A 234 13.64 6.62 27.87
N HIS A 235 14.97 6.73 27.72
CA HIS A 235 15.97 6.49 28.77
C HIS A 235 15.78 5.17 29.53
N PHE A 236 15.56 4.07 28.80
CA PHE A 236 15.47 2.74 29.41
C PHE A 236 16.76 2.40 30.16
N SER A 237 16.68 2.23 31.49
CA SER A 237 17.82 1.80 32.30
C SER A 237 18.05 0.30 32.16
N LEU A 238 19.29 -0.16 32.36
CA LEU A 238 19.64 -1.59 32.31
C LEU A 238 19.00 -2.40 33.46
N SER A 239 18.44 -1.74 34.47
CA SER A 239 17.88 -2.33 35.68
C SER A 239 16.36 -2.21 35.80
N ASP A 240 15.69 -1.47 34.91
CA ASP A 240 14.25 -1.22 35.04
C ASP A 240 13.41 -2.42 34.60
N GLU A 241 12.44 -2.77 35.44
CA GLU A 241 11.37 -3.75 35.20
C GLU A 241 10.40 -3.35 34.06
N GLY A 242 10.82 -2.46 33.15
CA GLY A 242 9.97 -1.94 32.08
C GLY A 242 8.92 -0.95 32.57
N VAL A 243 9.20 -0.16 33.62
CA VAL A 243 8.24 0.80 34.18
C VAL A 243 8.77 2.23 34.12
N ILE A 244 7.97 3.17 33.59
CA ILE A 244 8.27 4.61 33.61
C ILE A 244 7.20 5.35 34.41
N HIS A 245 7.60 6.01 35.50
CA HIS A 245 6.69 6.79 36.34
C HIS A 245 6.57 8.25 35.89
N LEU A 246 5.34 8.70 35.65
CA LEU A 246 4.98 10.06 35.23
C LEU A 246 3.85 10.64 36.11
N PRO A 247 4.08 10.87 37.42
CA PRO A 247 3.03 11.30 38.35
C PRO A 247 2.47 12.69 38.03
N GLY A 248 3.29 13.57 37.41
CA GLY A 248 2.90 14.92 37.02
C GLY A 248 2.22 15.04 35.65
N VAL A 249 2.13 13.94 34.90
CA VAL A 249 1.57 13.94 33.54
C VAL A 249 0.14 13.42 33.60
N PRO A 250 -0.86 14.15 33.10
CA PRO A 250 -2.22 13.62 32.98
C PRO A 250 -2.29 12.55 31.88
N TYR A 251 -3.11 11.51 32.08
CA TYR A 251 -3.31 10.44 31.09
C TYR A 251 -3.60 10.95 29.67
N PRO A 252 -4.48 11.95 29.45
CA PRO A 252 -4.74 12.45 28.10
C PRO A 252 -3.50 12.99 27.36
N ILE A 253 -2.49 13.47 28.10
CA ILE A 253 -1.25 13.98 27.50
C ILE A 253 -0.33 12.83 27.09
N LEU A 254 -0.20 11.79 27.93
CA LEU A 254 0.54 10.59 27.54
C LEU A 254 -0.15 9.88 26.36
N HIS A 255 -1.48 9.72 26.43
CA HIS A 255 -2.26 9.09 25.37
C HIS A 255 -2.01 9.80 24.03
N ALA A 256 -2.04 11.13 24.00
CA ALA A 256 -1.76 11.91 22.79
C ALA A 256 -0.32 11.70 22.25
N LEU A 257 0.68 11.62 23.14
CA LEU A 257 2.05 11.31 22.74
C LEU A 257 2.14 9.91 22.11
N LEU A 258 1.56 8.90 22.75
CA LEU A 258 1.57 7.53 22.25
C LEU A 258 0.75 7.39 20.97
N GLN A 259 -0.43 8.01 20.90
CA GLN A 259 -1.25 8.02 19.70
C GLN A 259 -0.46 8.57 18.50
N TYR A 260 0.25 9.69 18.68
CA TYR A 260 1.12 10.22 17.64
C TYR A 260 2.23 9.24 17.21
N ILE A 261 2.85 8.54 18.18
CA ILE A 261 3.91 7.57 17.89
C ILE A 261 3.38 6.36 17.09
N TYR A 262 2.23 5.82 17.47
CA TYR A 262 1.69 4.57 16.91
C TYR A 262 0.89 4.78 15.62
N THR A 263 0.27 5.95 15.46
CA THR A 263 -0.64 6.23 14.34
C THR A 263 -0.13 7.33 13.41
N GLY A 264 0.92 8.06 13.81
CA GLY A 264 1.40 9.23 13.10
C GLY A 264 0.55 10.48 13.31
N GLN A 265 -0.54 10.42 14.07
CA GLN A 265 -1.43 11.55 14.31
C GLN A 265 -1.95 11.57 15.75
N THR A 266 -2.35 12.75 16.23
CA THR A 266 -2.99 12.90 17.54
C THR A 266 -3.89 14.12 17.57
N GLN A 267 -4.84 14.11 18.49
CA GLN A 267 -5.72 15.24 18.73
C GLN A 267 -5.73 15.65 20.20
N VAL A 268 -5.51 16.93 20.50
CA VAL A 268 -5.53 17.48 21.88
C VAL A 268 -6.31 18.78 21.97
N LEU A 269 -6.76 19.16 23.16
CA LEU A 269 -7.30 20.49 23.38
C LEU A 269 -6.19 21.54 23.26
N GLU A 270 -6.52 22.75 22.81
CA GLU A 270 -5.56 23.86 22.77
C GLU A 270 -4.89 24.09 24.14
N SER A 271 -5.64 24.00 25.24
CA SER A 271 -5.11 24.15 26.60
C SER A 271 -4.11 23.06 27.00
N GLN A 272 -4.13 21.92 26.32
CA GLN A 272 -3.25 20.77 26.56
C GLN A 272 -1.97 20.80 25.69
N LEU A 273 -1.94 21.67 24.68
CA LEU A 273 -0.86 21.71 23.68
C LEU A 273 0.52 22.02 24.30
N ALA A 274 0.57 22.90 25.29
CA ALA A 274 1.81 23.21 26.02
C ALA A 274 2.33 22.00 26.81
N SER A 275 1.43 21.27 27.47
CA SER A 275 1.79 20.04 28.20
C SER A 275 2.26 18.93 27.26
N LEU A 276 1.60 18.76 26.12
CA LEU A 276 2.02 17.80 25.09
C LEU A 276 3.39 18.16 24.53
N ARG A 277 3.64 19.44 24.25
CA ARG A 277 4.95 19.94 23.81
C ARG A 277 6.04 19.60 24.83
N ASP A 278 5.82 19.91 26.11
CA ASP A 278 6.82 19.71 27.15
C ASP A 278 7.14 18.22 27.32
N LEU A 279 6.13 17.35 27.26
CA LEU A 279 6.33 15.90 27.29
C LEU A 279 7.07 15.40 26.03
N SER A 280 6.73 15.94 24.86
CA SER A 280 7.42 15.60 23.60
C SER A 280 8.88 16.02 23.61
N LEU A 281 9.21 17.13 24.26
CA LEU A 281 10.59 17.57 24.48
C LEU A 281 11.32 16.64 25.46
N GLN A 282 10.66 16.28 26.56
CA GLN A 282 11.23 15.38 27.58
C GLN A 282 11.68 14.04 26.98
N PHE A 283 10.87 13.45 26.09
CA PHE A 283 11.19 12.18 25.43
C PHE A 283 11.82 12.35 24.05
N GLU A 284 12.26 13.55 23.69
CA GLU A 284 12.91 13.84 22.41
C GLU A 284 12.12 13.36 21.17
N VAL A 285 10.79 13.41 21.21
CA VAL A 285 9.92 13.18 20.04
C VAL A 285 9.88 14.46 19.21
N ILE A 286 11.03 14.76 18.56
CA ILE A 286 11.35 16.08 17.98
C ILE A 286 10.30 16.56 16.97
N SER A 287 9.74 15.65 16.17
CA SER A 287 8.73 16.01 15.17
C SER A 287 7.46 16.55 15.84
N LEU A 288 6.96 15.87 16.88
CA LEU A 288 5.78 16.31 17.63
C LEU A 288 6.05 17.61 18.40
N PHE A 289 7.22 17.71 19.04
CA PHE A 289 7.64 18.92 19.75
C PHE A 289 7.62 20.16 18.83
N LYS A 290 8.21 20.06 17.63
CA LYS A 290 8.24 21.17 16.66
C LYS A 290 6.84 21.58 16.21
N GLN A 291 5.98 20.60 15.93
CA GLN A 291 4.60 20.88 15.52
C GLN A 291 3.81 21.58 16.62
N CYS A 292 3.96 21.14 17.88
CA CYS A 292 3.32 21.81 19.01
C CYS A 292 3.81 23.26 19.16
N GLU A 293 5.12 23.50 19.07
CA GLU A 293 5.70 24.85 19.12
C GLU A 293 5.17 25.76 18.00
N GLU A 294 5.17 25.28 16.76
CA GLU A 294 4.64 26.04 15.62
C GLU A 294 3.17 26.42 15.80
N MET A 295 2.36 25.50 16.31
CA MET A 295 0.95 25.75 16.57
C MET A 295 0.76 26.76 17.71
N ILE A 296 1.49 26.61 18.81
CA ILE A 296 1.47 27.57 19.94
C ILE A 296 1.80 28.99 19.45
N GLU A 297 2.83 29.16 18.60
CA GLU A 297 3.18 30.48 18.04
C GLU A 297 2.10 31.03 17.10
N ARG A 298 1.48 30.18 16.26
CA ARG A 298 0.33 30.58 15.42
C ARG A 298 -0.86 31.04 16.24
N PHE A 299 -1.12 30.41 17.40
CA PHE A 299 -2.19 30.80 18.31
C PHE A 299 -1.92 32.15 18.96
N LYS A 300 -0.69 32.42 19.40
CA LYS A 300 -0.29 33.73 19.98
C LYS A 300 -0.50 34.90 19.02
N LEU A 301 -0.32 34.69 17.71
CA LEU A 301 -0.47 35.72 16.67
C LEU A 301 -1.95 36.05 16.34
N ASN A 302 -2.89 35.12 16.54
CA ASN A 302 -4.29 35.24 16.12
C ASN A 302 -5.26 35.51 17.29
N LYS A 303 -5.07 36.61 18.01
CA LYS A 303 -5.81 37.03 19.23
C LYS A 303 -7.37 37.08 19.18
N LYS A 304 -8.04 36.78 18.06
CA LYS A 304 -9.48 37.05 17.85
C LYS A 304 -10.40 35.84 17.70
N LEU A 305 -9.94 34.61 17.94
CA LEU A 305 -10.64 33.42 17.43
C LEU A 305 -10.71 32.24 18.41
N PHE A 306 -10.93 32.43 19.71
CA PHE A 306 -10.89 31.27 20.62
C PHE A 306 -12.03 31.21 21.63
N ASP A 307 -12.95 30.28 21.35
CA ASP A 307 -13.65 29.49 22.37
C ASP A 307 -12.67 28.43 22.91
N SER A 308 -12.55 28.35 24.23
CA SER A 308 -11.59 27.52 24.99
C SER A 308 -11.84 26.01 24.94
N GLY A 309 -12.33 25.48 23.82
CA GLY A 309 -12.73 24.07 23.66
C GLY A 309 -12.36 23.45 22.32
N LYS A 310 -11.62 24.16 21.46
CA LYS A 310 -11.25 23.63 20.14
C LYS A 310 -10.16 22.56 20.28
N LYS A 311 -10.40 21.42 19.63
CA LYS A 311 -9.38 20.38 19.45
C LYS A 311 -8.44 20.76 18.30
N VAL A 312 -7.15 20.51 18.51
CA VAL A 312 -6.06 20.72 17.57
C VAL A 312 -5.59 19.36 17.11
N GLU A 313 -5.57 19.16 15.80
CA GLU A 313 -5.07 17.94 15.16
C GLU A 313 -3.61 18.14 14.76
N ILE A 314 -2.79 17.15 15.06
CA ILE A 314 -1.35 17.13 14.80
C ILE A 314 -1.05 15.86 14.04
N SER A 315 -0.38 15.97 12.90
CA SER A 315 -0.12 14.85 11.99
C SER A 315 1.33 14.85 11.55
N HIS A 316 1.98 13.70 11.55
CA HIS A 316 3.34 13.54 11.06
C HIS A 316 3.40 13.97 9.57
N PRO A 317 4.41 14.76 9.14
CA PRO A 317 4.46 15.23 7.76
C PRO A 317 4.82 14.07 6.83
N SER A 318 3.82 13.41 6.26
CA SER A 318 4.04 12.39 5.22
C SER A 318 4.37 13.08 3.90
N SER A 319 5.40 12.57 3.21
CA SER A 319 5.84 13.08 1.90
C SER A 319 5.01 12.52 0.73
N ARG A 320 3.98 11.70 1.02
CA ARG A 320 3.13 11.04 0.04
C ARG A 320 1.66 11.16 0.44
N PRO A 321 0.74 11.42 -0.50
CA PRO A 321 -0.68 11.42 -0.20
C PRO A 321 -1.11 10.00 0.19
N GLN A 322 -1.73 9.91 1.37
CA GLN A 322 -2.47 8.81 1.99
C GLN A 322 -2.64 7.57 1.10
N HIS A 323 -1.69 6.61 1.20
CA HIS A 323 -1.89 5.25 0.74
C HIS A 323 -1.21 4.21 1.62
N CYS A 324 -2.01 3.61 2.52
CA CYS A 324 -1.70 2.50 3.42
C CYS A 324 -0.45 2.71 4.29
N THR A 325 -0.64 2.68 5.61
CA THR A 325 0.41 2.77 6.63
C THR A 325 1.35 1.56 6.57
N VAL A 326 2.23 1.51 5.57
CA VAL A 326 3.27 0.48 5.52
C VAL A 326 4.36 0.89 6.50
N PHE A 327 4.26 0.40 7.75
CA PHE A 327 5.35 0.49 8.73
C PHE A 327 6.70 0.20 8.03
N PRO A 328 7.78 0.91 8.34
CA PRO A 328 7.88 2.06 9.23
C PRO A 328 7.54 3.41 8.54
N SER A 329 7.14 3.38 7.26
CA SER A 329 6.86 4.59 6.48
C SER A 329 5.58 5.28 6.98
N GLU A 330 5.55 6.61 6.95
CA GLU A 330 4.44 7.48 7.39
C GLU A 330 4.25 7.63 8.92
N LEU A 331 4.99 6.86 9.73
CA LEU A 331 5.04 6.99 11.18
C LEU A 331 6.28 7.79 11.62
N PRO A 332 6.31 8.36 12.84
CA PRO A 332 7.47 9.05 13.39
C PRO A 332 8.60 8.09 13.82
N ILE A 333 8.83 7.02 13.05
CA ILE A 333 9.83 5.98 13.29
C ILE A 333 11.13 6.34 12.57
N ASN A 334 12.25 6.38 13.31
CA ASN A 334 13.56 6.50 12.72
C ASN A 334 14.06 5.14 12.23
N VAL A 335 14.00 4.93 10.90
CA VAL A 335 14.42 3.67 10.26
C VAL A 335 15.86 3.29 10.56
N GLN A 336 16.77 4.26 10.74
CA GLN A 336 18.16 3.96 11.07
C GLN A 336 18.30 3.42 12.50
N LYS A 337 17.54 3.98 13.45
CA LYS A 337 17.45 3.42 14.80
C LYS A 337 16.82 2.04 14.78
N LEU A 338 15.78 1.83 13.97
CA LEU A 338 15.11 0.52 13.84
C LEU A 338 16.07 -0.56 13.31
N LYS A 339 16.84 -0.24 12.26
CA LYS A 339 17.94 -1.09 11.75
C LYS A 339 18.99 -1.36 12.83
N GLN A 340 19.36 -0.36 13.63
CA GLN A 340 20.35 -0.54 14.71
C GLN A 340 19.83 -1.45 15.82
N VAL A 341 18.57 -1.31 16.22
CA VAL A 341 17.93 -2.16 17.24
C VAL A 341 17.91 -3.62 16.77
N PHE A 342 17.59 -3.87 15.51
CA PHE A 342 17.70 -5.20 14.91
C PHE A 342 19.14 -5.76 14.95
N SER A 343 20.11 -5.02 14.42
CA SER A 343 21.50 -5.48 14.35
C SER A 343 22.17 -5.72 15.70
N THR A 344 21.71 -5.05 16.75
CA THR A 344 22.24 -5.20 18.11
C THR A 344 21.47 -6.22 18.95
N GLY A 345 20.29 -6.67 18.51
CA GLY A 345 19.38 -7.50 19.31
C GLY A 345 18.82 -6.81 20.55
N LYS A 346 18.92 -5.47 20.65
CA LYS A 346 18.44 -4.70 21.81
C LYS A 346 16.92 -4.87 21.93
N TYR A 347 16.43 -5.35 23.07
CA TYR A 347 15.00 -5.67 23.31
C TYR A 347 14.47 -6.85 22.48
N SER A 348 15.33 -7.67 21.89
CA SER A 348 14.86 -8.90 21.25
C SER A 348 14.20 -9.83 22.26
N ASP A 349 13.08 -10.42 21.85
CA ASP A 349 12.22 -11.29 22.65
C ASP A 349 11.92 -12.62 21.94
N VAL A 350 12.56 -12.85 20.78
CA VAL A 350 12.50 -14.10 20.02
C VAL A 350 13.79 -14.39 19.27
N ASP A 351 14.29 -15.61 19.44
CA ASP A 351 15.40 -16.20 18.70
C ASP A 351 14.86 -17.07 17.56
N ILE A 352 15.40 -16.86 16.35
CA ILE A 352 14.96 -17.53 15.14
C ILE A 352 16.01 -18.54 14.69
N TYR A 353 15.63 -19.81 14.72
CA TYR A 353 16.45 -20.92 14.27
C TYR A 353 15.96 -21.43 12.92
N ILE A 354 16.88 -21.81 12.05
CA ILE A 354 16.58 -22.52 10.80
C ILE A 354 17.22 -23.91 10.86
N ASP A 355 16.42 -24.93 10.53
CA ASP A 355 16.85 -26.34 10.54
C ASP A 355 18.18 -26.50 9.81
N ARG A 356 19.14 -27.19 10.48
CA ARG A 356 20.51 -27.45 9.98
C ARG A 356 21.42 -26.22 9.84
N HIS A 357 20.91 -25.01 10.06
CA HIS A 357 21.67 -23.75 10.01
C HIS A 357 21.88 -23.11 11.39
N GLY A 358 21.07 -23.48 12.38
CA GLY A 358 21.20 -22.97 13.75
C GLY A 358 20.53 -21.61 13.94
N LEU A 359 21.03 -20.81 14.89
CA LEU A 359 20.51 -19.47 15.17
C LEU A 359 20.84 -18.53 14.01
N VAL A 360 19.80 -17.91 13.43
CA VAL A 360 19.91 -17.00 12.29
C VAL A 360 19.73 -15.54 12.70
N ALA A 361 18.80 -15.25 13.62
CA ALA A 361 18.55 -13.88 14.06
C ALA A 361 17.89 -13.83 15.45
N CYS A 362 18.23 -12.80 16.22
CA CYS A 362 17.44 -12.33 17.35
C CYS A 362 16.52 -11.21 16.86
N SER A 363 15.21 -11.31 17.06
CA SER A 363 14.21 -10.41 16.49
C SER A 363 13.20 -9.97 17.56
N HIS A 364 12.18 -9.22 17.13
CA HIS A 364 11.13 -8.66 17.97
C HIS A 364 9.78 -9.21 17.51
N LYS A 365 9.05 -9.90 18.39
CA LYS A 365 7.73 -10.49 18.11
C LYS A 365 6.77 -9.44 17.55
N LEU A 366 6.79 -8.23 18.12
CA LEU A 366 5.97 -7.12 17.64
C LEU A 366 6.25 -6.81 16.17
N ILE A 367 7.53 -6.64 15.79
CA ILE A 367 7.90 -6.29 14.41
C ILE A 367 7.49 -7.41 13.45
N LEU A 368 7.76 -8.67 13.80
CA LEU A 368 7.32 -9.82 12.99
C LEU A 368 5.80 -9.84 12.81
N SER A 369 5.06 -9.57 13.90
CA SER A 369 3.60 -9.54 13.90
C SER A 369 3.04 -8.40 13.08
N LEU A 370 3.66 -7.21 13.08
CA LEU A 370 3.24 -6.09 12.23
C LEU A 370 3.29 -6.44 10.74
N TRP A 371 4.18 -7.33 10.32
CA TRP A 371 4.35 -7.68 8.92
C TRP A 371 3.69 -9.00 8.50
N SER A 372 3.28 -9.83 9.45
CA SER A 372 2.87 -11.21 9.17
C SER A 372 1.79 -11.68 10.13
N THR A 373 0.60 -11.92 9.59
CA THR A 373 -0.50 -12.55 10.33
C THR A 373 -0.14 -13.93 10.89
N PRO A 374 0.59 -14.81 10.18
CA PRO A 374 1.12 -16.04 10.77
C PRO A 374 1.94 -15.80 12.05
N PHE A 375 2.87 -14.83 12.05
CA PHE A 375 3.64 -14.50 13.26
C PHE A 375 2.78 -13.91 14.37
N MET A 376 1.86 -13.00 14.04
CA MET A 376 0.91 -12.48 15.02
C MET A 376 0.15 -13.61 15.72
N LYS A 377 -0.51 -14.48 14.94
CA LYS A 377 -1.25 -15.64 15.47
C LYS A 377 -0.36 -16.54 16.32
N MET A 378 0.88 -16.77 15.90
CA MET A 378 1.85 -17.56 16.67
C MET A 378 2.14 -16.94 18.04
N PHE A 379 2.22 -15.62 18.13
CA PHE A 379 2.63 -14.92 19.35
C PHE A 379 1.46 -14.48 20.26
N THR A 380 0.22 -14.40 19.75
CA THR A 380 -0.95 -13.92 20.53
C THR A 380 -2.04 -14.95 20.81
N ASN A 381 -2.03 -16.14 20.17
CA ASN A 381 -3.12 -17.12 20.31
C ASN A 381 -3.07 -17.99 21.60
N GLY A 382 -2.22 -17.65 22.59
CA GLY A 382 -2.18 -18.34 23.89
C GLY A 382 -1.70 -19.80 23.88
N MET A 383 -1.08 -20.27 22.79
CA MET A 383 -0.45 -21.59 22.69
C MET A 383 0.98 -21.58 23.26
N SER A 384 1.66 -22.73 23.35
CA SER A 384 3.05 -22.81 23.87
C SER A 384 4.00 -21.81 23.22
N GLU A 385 3.80 -21.56 21.93
CA GLU A 385 4.54 -20.67 21.06
C GLU A 385 4.42 -19.20 21.47
N SER A 386 3.30 -18.77 22.08
CA SER A 386 3.15 -17.39 22.55
C SER A 386 4.13 -17.06 23.67
N SER A 387 4.39 -18.05 24.54
CA SER A 387 5.37 -17.96 25.63
C SER A 387 6.80 -18.34 25.23
N SER A 388 7.00 -18.93 24.05
CA SER A 388 8.34 -19.34 23.59
C SER A 388 9.18 -18.13 23.24
N SER A 389 10.45 -18.15 23.65
CA SER A 389 11.47 -17.20 23.18
C SER A 389 12.21 -17.71 21.94
N GLU A 390 11.81 -18.86 21.39
CA GLU A 390 12.47 -19.49 20.24
C GLU A 390 11.45 -19.94 19.19
N ILE A 391 11.76 -19.71 17.91
CA ILE A 391 11.02 -20.26 16.78
C ILE A 391 11.97 -21.07 15.89
N CYS A 392 11.50 -22.20 15.36
CA CYS A 392 12.28 -23.07 14.48
C CYS A 392 11.59 -23.21 13.13
N LEU A 393 12.26 -22.76 12.08
CA LEU A 393 11.76 -22.79 10.70
C LEU A 393 12.40 -23.94 9.91
N LYS A 394 11.60 -24.59 9.09
CA LYS A 394 11.99 -25.72 8.25
C LYS A 394 11.88 -25.36 6.78
N ASP A 395 12.77 -25.91 5.96
CA ASP A 395 12.75 -25.75 4.49
C ASP A 395 12.83 -24.29 4.01
N VAL A 396 13.49 -23.43 4.80
CA VAL A 396 13.70 -22.01 4.49
C VAL A 396 15.20 -21.76 4.26
N LEU A 397 15.54 -21.00 3.22
CA LEU A 397 16.92 -20.59 2.98
C LEU A 397 17.30 -19.41 3.88
N PRO A 398 18.38 -19.50 4.69
CA PRO A 398 18.76 -18.46 5.64
C PRO A 398 18.96 -17.08 5.01
N GLU A 399 19.53 -17.01 3.82
CA GLU A 399 19.78 -15.77 3.10
C GLU A 399 18.46 -15.09 2.71
N ALA A 400 17.50 -15.86 2.20
CA ALA A 400 16.17 -15.35 1.83
C ALA A 400 15.38 -14.91 3.07
N PHE A 401 15.45 -15.66 4.16
CA PHE A 401 14.80 -15.27 5.42
C PHE A 401 15.43 -14.01 6.03
N THR A 402 16.75 -13.90 5.99
CA THR A 402 17.48 -12.70 6.45
C THR A 402 17.07 -11.48 5.63
N ALA A 403 16.94 -11.62 4.31
CA ALA A 403 16.46 -10.54 3.46
C ALA A 403 15.01 -10.13 3.78
N MET A 404 14.14 -11.10 4.12
CA MET A 404 12.78 -10.80 4.58
C MET A 404 12.79 -10.03 5.91
N LEU A 405 13.62 -10.42 6.88
CA LEU A 405 13.77 -9.67 8.13
C LEU A 405 14.30 -8.26 7.86
N GLN A 406 15.34 -8.11 7.04
CA GLN A 406 15.87 -6.80 6.68
C GLN A 406 14.79 -5.88 6.08
N PHE A 407 13.93 -6.43 5.22
CA PHE A 407 12.76 -5.70 4.72
C PHE A 407 11.82 -5.29 5.85
N MET A 408 11.48 -6.17 6.79
CA MET A 408 10.61 -5.85 7.93
C MET A 408 11.15 -4.70 8.82
N TYR A 409 12.48 -4.55 8.94
CA TYR A 409 13.10 -3.47 9.73
C TYR A 409 13.46 -2.21 8.92
N SER A 410 13.25 -2.21 7.60
CA SER A 410 13.67 -1.11 6.73
C SER A 410 12.62 -0.59 5.78
N GLY A 411 11.64 -1.42 5.41
CA GLY A 411 10.72 -1.18 4.30
C GLY A 411 11.37 -1.31 2.92
N GLU A 412 12.62 -1.77 2.82
CA GLU A 412 13.41 -1.79 1.59
C GLU A 412 13.94 -3.19 1.28
N VAL A 413 13.89 -3.58 0.00
CA VAL A 413 14.51 -4.82 -0.47
C VAL A 413 15.94 -4.53 -0.92
N ASP A 414 16.92 -5.08 -0.21
CA ASP A 414 18.33 -5.03 -0.61
C ASP A 414 18.81 -6.42 -1.05
N VAL A 415 19.04 -6.56 -2.35
CA VAL A 415 19.52 -7.80 -2.99
C VAL A 415 20.75 -7.54 -3.87
N ASN A 416 21.45 -6.42 -3.65
CA ASN A 416 22.53 -5.99 -4.53
C ASN A 416 23.79 -6.83 -4.38
N ASP A 417 24.05 -7.37 -3.19
CA ASP A 417 25.24 -8.18 -2.88
C ASP A 417 25.06 -9.68 -3.15
N ALA A 418 23.89 -10.09 -3.66
CA ALA A 418 23.59 -11.49 -3.92
C ALA A 418 24.31 -12.02 -5.18
N MET A 419 25.01 -13.16 -5.05
CA MET A 419 25.70 -13.83 -6.16
C MET A 419 24.73 -14.16 -7.31
N ASP A 420 23.49 -14.55 -6.99
CA ASP A 420 22.39 -14.70 -7.93
C ASP A 420 21.16 -13.95 -7.41
N LYS A 421 21.07 -12.67 -7.80
CA LYS A 421 19.96 -11.78 -7.47
C LYS A 421 18.60 -12.36 -7.84
N CYS A 422 18.48 -13.02 -8.99
CA CYS A 422 17.20 -13.57 -9.46
C CYS A 422 16.76 -14.77 -8.62
N SER A 423 17.69 -15.69 -8.30
CA SER A 423 17.39 -16.84 -7.45
C SER A 423 16.98 -16.40 -6.04
N LEU A 424 17.70 -15.45 -5.43
CA LEU A 424 17.35 -14.91 -4.11
C LEU A 424 15.98 -14.22 -4.14
N LEU A 425 15.69 -13.39 -5.14
CA LEU A 425 14.39 -12.72 -5.28
C LEU A 425 13.23 -13.69 -5.44
N LEU A 426 13.41 -14.80 -6.18
CA LEU A 426 12.38 -15.83 -6.30
C LEU A 426 12.11 -16.54 -4.97
N GLN A 427 13.16 -16.84 -4.21
CA GLN A 427 13.00 -17.44 -2.89
C GLN A 427 12.35 -16.46 -1.90
N LEU A 428 12.77 -15.19 -1.93
CA LEU A 428 12.19 -14.13 -1.12
C LEU A 428 10.71 -13.91 -1.45
N LEU A 429 10.34 -13.98 -2.74
CA LEU A 429 8.95 -13.94 -3.18
C LEU A 429 8.12 -15.08 -2.60
N LEU A 430 8.64 -16.31 -2.64
CA LEU A 430 7.96 -17.49 -2.08
C LEU A 430 7.79 -17.37 -0.56
N LEU A 431 8.81 -16.88 0.15
CA LEU A 431 8.73 -16.64 1.59
C LEU A 431 7.73 -15.53 1.92
N ALA A 432 7.72 -14.44 1.15
CA ALA A 432 6.78 -13.35 1.36
C ALA A 432 5.33 -13.82 1.20
N ASP A 433 5.05 -14.70 0.24
CA ASP A 433 3.73 -15.34 0.08
C ASP A 433 3.42 -16.25 1.29
N GLN A 434 4.34 -17.14 1.66
CA GLN A 434 4.19 -18.08 2.78
C GLN A 434 3.89 -17.37 4.12
N PHE A 435 4.59 -16.27 4.40
CA PHE A 435 4.41 -15.50 5.63
C PHE A 435 3.40 -14.36 5.49
N GLY A 436 2.77 -14.18 4.33
CA GLY A 436 1.75 -13.16 4.10
C GLY A 436 2.27 -11.71 4.09
N VAL A 437 3.56 -11.50 3.83
CA VAL A 437 4.21 -10.18 3.79
C VAL A 437 3.93 -9.50 2.44
N MET A 438 2.71 -9.00 2.27
CA MET A 438 2.21 -8.50 0.98
C MET A 438 3.07 -7.38 0.35
N PRO A 439 3.54 -6.35 1.10
CA PRO A 439 4.37 -5.31 0.50
C PRO A 439 5.71 -5.84 -0.04
N LEU A 440 6.31 -6.81 0.65
CA LEU A 440 7.53 -7.49 0.18
C LEU A 440 7.26 -8.30 -1.08
N HIS A 441 6.16 -9.06 -1.10
CA HIS A 441 5.75 -9.85 -2.27
C HIS A 441 5.59 -8.95 -3.51
N GLN A 442 4.94 -7.78 -3.36
CA GLN A 442 4.76 -6.80 -4.42
C GLN A 442 6.10 -6.21 -4.90
N GLU A 443 7.00 -5.85 -3.99
CA GLU A 443 8.30 -5.29 -4.35
C GLU A 443 9.20 -6.34 -5.03
N CYS A 444 9.18 -7.59 -4.57
CA CYS A 444 9.88 -8.70 -5.23
C CYS A 444 9.37 -8.91 -6.66
N CYS A 445 8.04 -8.93 -6.85
CA CYS A 445 7.44 -9.03 -8.19
C CYS A 445 7.89 -7.88 -9.10
N LYS A 446 7.88 -6.65 -8.58
CA LYS A 446 8.33 -5.47 -9.31
C LYS A 446 9.79 -5.59 -9.75
N ILE A 447 10.71 -5.91 -8.83
CA ILE A 447 12.15 -6.03 -9.15
C ILE A 447 12.38 -7.17 -10.16
N LEU A 448 11.72 -8.32 -9.99
CA LEU A 448 11.81 -9.44 -10.93
C LEU A 448 11.33 -9.03 -12.34
N LEU A 449 10.22 -8.32 -12.44
CA LEU A 449 9.68 -7.83 -13.72
C LEU A 449 10.62 -6.81 -14.39
N GLU A 450 11.25 -5.93 -13.61
CA GLU A 450 12.27 -5.01 -14.09
C GLU A 450 13.47 -5.77 -14.67
N CYS A 451 14.01 -6.76 -13.95
CA CYS A 451 15.10 -7.62 -14.44
C CYS A 451 14.76 -8.34 -15.75
N LEU A 452 13.53 -8.84 -15.89
CA LEU A 452 13.06 -9.49 -17.12
C LEU A 452 12.93 -8.49 -18.29
N SER A 453 12.57 -7.24 -18.01
CA SER A 453 12.43 -6.18 -19.02
C SER A 453 13.77 -5.65 -19.55
N GLU A 454 14.80 -5.60 -18.70
CA GLU A 454 16.16 -5.22 -19.07
C GLU A 454 16.80 -6.28 -19.97
N GLY A 455 16.56 -7.57 -19.69
CA GLY A 455 16.99 -8.69 -20.53
C GLY A 455 16.39 -8.65 -21.95
N TRP A 456 15.14 -8.19 -22.08
CA TRP A 456 14.47 -8.00 -23.37
C TRP A 456 15.05 -6.84 -24.21
N SER A 457 15.65 -5.85 -23.53
CA SER A 457 16.20 -4.64 -24.16
C SER A 457 17.64 -4.84 -24.65
N SER A 458 18.41 -5.68 -23.95
CA SER A 458 19.82 -5.94 -24.20
C SER A 458 20.07 -7.18 -25.08
N THR A 459 19.12 -8.12 -25.14
CA THR A 459 19.19 -9.27 -26.02
C THR A 459 17.97 -9.29 -26.94
N GLY A 460 18.14 -9.00 -28.22
CA GLY A 460 17.10 -9.17 -29.23
C GLY A 460 16.74 -10.64 -29.50
N ARG A 461 16.82 -11.53 -28.51
CA ARG A 461 16.52 -12.96 -28.60
C ARG A 461 15.52 -13.38 -27.53
N SER A 462 14.61 -14.24 -27.96
CA SER A 462 13.53 -14.78 -27.14
C SER A 462 14.07 -15.68 -26.02
N PRO A 463 13.48 -15.67 -24.81
CA PRO A 463 13.92 -16.48 -23.67
C PRO A 463 13.90 -18.00 -23.90
N TYR A 464 13.31 -18.49 -24.98
CA TYR A 464 13.35 -19.91 -25.35
C TYR A 464 14.72 -20.39 -25.84
N GLU A 465 15.61 -19.49 -26.30
CA GLU A 465 16.94 -19.90 -26.77
C GLU A 465 17.98 -19.98 -25.63
N SER A 466 17.77 -19.25 -24.53
CA SER A 466 18.70 -19.21 -23.39
C SER A 466 18.63 -20.49 -22.53
N PHE A 467 17.45 -21.11 -22.43
CA PHE A 467 17.26 -22.32 -21.64
C PHE A 467 17.87 -23.58 -22.29
N LEU A 468 18.02 -23.60 -23.62
CA LEU A 468 18.61 -24.74 -24.34
C LEU A 468 20.14 -24.72 -24.38
N TYR A 469 20.78 -23.59 -24.08
CA TYR A 469 22.24 -23.49 -24.08
C TYR A 469 22.88 -23.95 -22.77
N ASN A 470 22.14 -23.87 -21.65
CA ASN A 470 22.64 -24.29 -20.33
C ASN A 470 22.37 -25.77 -20.00
N SER A 471 21.79 -26.55 -20.92
CA SER A 471 21.59 -28.00 -20.76
C SER A 471 22.65 -28.86 -21.47
N GLN A 472 23.69 -28.23 -22.02
CA GLN A 472 24.83 -28.90 -22.64
C GLN A 472 26.16 -28.34 -22.09
N VAL A 473 26.40 -28.55 -20.80
CA VAL A 473 27.75 -28.64 -20.21
C VAL A 473 27.74 -29.76 -19.19
#